data_AF-A0A1G6RRV6-F1
#
_entry.id   AF-A0A1G6RRV6-F1
#
_cell.length_a   1.000
_cell.length_b   1.000
_cell.length_c   1.000
_cell.angle_alpha   90.00
_cell.angle_beta   90.00
_cell.angle_gamma   90.00
#
_symmetry.space_group_name_H-M   'P 1'
#
loop_
_entity.id
_entity.type
_entity.pdbx_description
1 polymer ?
#
loop_
_entity_poly.entity_id
_entity_poly.type
_entity_poly.pdbx_seq_one_letter_code
_entity_poly.pdbx_strand_id
1 'polypeptide(L)'
;MSAAVERPGRSVELLSADLVAAGRTVARASAWRMATSDTEGVAETQPSMGAASALPPVEGRAEATWPADWHSGYLKAMEWRAVKGAILEPGAATVWARQRVALVEGERPSALQRLFTVADSGSGVSNQLDWHRWLFINSELTVHIQREPLGEWIGLDAVTVLGPRGTGTAQSTLHDASGQVATGAQALLVRRR
;
A
#
# COMPACT_ATOMS: atom_id res chain seq x y z
N MET A 1 -0.98 20.26 9.70
CA MET A 1 -0.65 19.84 8.32
C MET A 1 -0.87 21.01 7.38
N SER A 2 -0.24 21.00 6.21
CA SER A 2 -0.52 21.95 5.12
C SER A 2 -0.63 21.19 3.81
N ALA A 3 -1.40 21.73 2.86
CA ALA A 3 -1.49 21.19 1.50
C ALA A 3 -1.54 22.35 0.50
N ALA A 4 -0.93 22.17 -0.67
CA ALA A 4 -0.85 23.19 -1.70
C ALA A 4 -0.93 22.61 -3.12
N VAL A 5 -1.34 23.45 -4.07
CA VAL A 5 -1.18 23.20 -5.51
C VAL A 5 0.13 23.85 -5.94
N GLU A 6 1.18 23.05 -6.11
CA GLU A 6 2.53 23.51 -6.49
C GLU A 6 2.60 23.90 -7.97
N ARG A 7 1.89 23.16 -8.81
CA ARG A 7 1.78 23.44 -10.24
C ARG A 7 0.32 23.38 -10.68
N PRO A 8 -0.36 24.52 -10.88
CA PRO A 8 -1.72 24.52 -11.39
C PRO A 8 -1.74 24.13 -12.87
N GLY A 9 -2.86 23.56 -13.32
CA GLY A 9 -3.06 23.18 -14.71
C GLY A 9 -4.47 22.68 -14.95
N ARG A 10 -4.96 22.83 -16.19
CA ARG A 10 -6.31 22.38 -16.55
C ARG A 10 -6.45 20.86 -16.58
N SER A 11 -5.40 20.18 -17.03
CA SER A 11 -5.42 18.72 -17.23
C SER A 11 -4.50 17.97 -16.26
N VAL A 12 -3.46 18.62 -15.73
CA VAL A 12 -2.49 18.00 -14.82
C VAL A 12 -2.05 19.04 -13.79
N GLU A 13 -2.13 18.68 -12.51
CA GLU A 13 -1.69 19.50 -11.39
C GLU A 13 -0.69 18.74 -10.52
N LEU A 14 0.28 19.45 -9.95
CA LEU A 14 1.13 18.93 -8.87
C LEU A 14 0.58 19.39 -7.53
N LEU A 15 0.26 18.44 -6.66
CA LEU A 15 -0.15 18.67 -5.28
C LEU A 15 1.01 18.34 -4.35
N SER A 16 1.08 19.04 -3.22
CA SER A 16 1.96 18.71 -2.10
C SER A 16 1.19 18.73 -0.78
N ALA A 17 1.67 17.97 0.20
CA ALA A 17 1.20 18.03 1.57
C ALA A 17 2.31 17.76 2.57
N ASP A 18 2.30 18.48 3.69
CA ASP A 18 3.22 18.31 4.80
C ASP A 18 2.45 17.93 6.08
N LEU A 19 2.87 16.82 6.69
CA LEU A 19 2.45 16.44 8.03
C LEU A 19 3.46 16.98 9.04
N VAL A 20 2.97 17.73 10.03
CA VAL A 20 3.79 18.38 11.05
C VAL A 20 3.41 17.86 12.42
N ALA A 21 4.39 17.44 13.20
CA ALA A 21 4.24 17.05 14.60
C ALA A 21 5.30 17.76 15.44
N ALA A 22 4.91 18.34 16.58
CA ALA A 22 5.80 19.10 17.47
C ALA A 22 6.67 20.15 16.73
N GLY A 23 6.07 20.87 15.77
CA GLY A 23 6.74 21.91 14.99
C GLY A 23 7.72 21.42 13.92
N ARG A 24 7.82 20.10 13.68
CA ARG A 24 8.69 19.50 12.68
C ARG A 24 7.89 18.77 11.62
N THR A 25 8.27 18.92 10.34
CA THR A 25 7.74 18.08 9.26
C THR A 25 8.19 16.64 9.49
N VAL A 26 7.23 15.72 9.61
CA VAL A 26 7.46 14.29 9.84
C VAL A 26 7.16 13.44 8.61
N ALA A 27 6.36 13.95 7.68
CA ALA A 27 6.14 13.34 6.38
C ALA A 27 5.81 14.42 5.34
N ARG A 28 6.18 14.15 4.10
CA ARG A 28 5.80 14.95 2.94
C ARG A 28 5.24 14.02 1.87
N ALA A 29 4.17 14.44 1.22
CA ALA A 29 3.59 13.77 0.07
C ALA A 29 3.55 14.72 -1.13
N SER A 30 3.69 14.16 -2.32
CA SER A 30 3.39 14.84 -3.58
C SER A 30 2.56 13.93 -4.47
N ALA A 31 1.68 14.51 -5.28
CA ALA A 31 0.80 13.76 -6.15
C ALA A 31 0.52 14.50 -7.46
N TRP A 32 0.45 13.74 -8.55
CA TRP A 32 -0.09 14.22 -9.82
C TRP A 32 -1.61 14.02 -9.83
N ARG A 33 -2.37 15.11 -9.83
CA ARG A 33 -3.82 15.06 -10.06
C ARG A 33 -4.08 15.33 -11.54
N MET A 34 -4.85 14.45 -12.18
CA MET A 34 -5.05 14.46 -13.63
C MET A 34 -6.55 14.51 -13.95
N ALA A 35 -6.90 15.22 -15.03
CA ALA A 35 -8.24 15.18 -15.58
C ALA A 35 -8.53 13.79 -16.15
N THR A 36 -9.74 13.28 -15.88
CA THR A 36 -10.18 11.96 -16.33
C THR A 36 -10.82 12.03 -17.72
N SER A 37 -10.68 10.96 -18.50
CA SER A 37 -11.40 10.74 -19.75
C SER A 37 -11.81 9.28 -19.83
N ASP A 38 -12.92 8.99 -20.50
CA ASP A 38 -13.36 7.62 -20.72
C ASP A 38 -12.40 6.89 -21.67
N THR A 39 -11.85 5.77 -21.18
CA THR A 39 -10.99 4.86 -21.94
C THR A 39 -11.41 3.40 -21.77
N GLU A 40 -12.67 3.14 -21.38
CA GLU A 40 -13.16 1.79 -21.06
C GLU A 40 -13.01 0.83 -22.24
N GLY A 41 -13.46 1.22 -23.44
CA GLY A 41 -13.31 0.41 -24.64
C GLY A 41 -11.86 0.14 -25.07
N VAL A 42 -10.90 1.00 -24.67
CA VAL A 42 -9.47 0.75 -24.87
C VAL A 42 -8.96 -0.27 -23.85
N ALA A 43 -9.38 -0.18 -22.59
CA ALA A 43 -8.97 -1.10 -21.55
C ALA A 43 -9.46 -2.53 -21.80
N GLU A 44 -10.67 -2.71 -22.32
CA GLU A 44 -11.24 -4.03 -22.66
C GLU A 44 -10.51 -4.74 -23.81
N THR A 45 -9.93 -3.96 -24.74
CA THR A 45 -9.27 -4.48 -25.94
C THR A 45 -7.76 -4.63 -25.77
N GLN A 46 -7.19 -4.08 -24.70
CA GLN A 46 -5.77 -4.23 -24.41
C GLN A 46 -5.45 -5.68 -24.04
N PRO A 47 -4.39 -6.28 -24.62
CA PRO A 47 -3.88 -7.56 -24.15
C PRO A 47 -3.52 -7.43 -22.67
N SER A 48 -3.89 -8.42 -21.85
CA SER A 48 -3.50 -8.49 -20.42
C SER A 48 -1.98 -8.69 -20.20
N MET A 49 -1.17 -8.53 -21.24
CA MET A 49 0.28 -8.63 -21.25
C MET A 49 0.88 -7.60 -20.28
N GLY A 50 1.22 -8.05 -19.08
CA GLY A 50 1.85 -7.24 -18.03
C GLY A 50 0.93 -6.79 -16.90
N ALA A 51 -0.39 -6.98 -17.02
CA ALA A 51 -1.30 -6.82 -15.89
C ALA A 51 -1.27 -8.09 -15.02
N ALA A 52 -1.21 -7.91 -13.70
CA ALA A 52 -1.28 -9.05 -12.79
C ALA A 52 -2.69 -9.67 -12.83
N SER A 53 -2.74 -11.00 -12.83
CA SER A 53 -4.01 -11.73 -12.70
C SER A 53 -4.76 -11.30 -11.45
N ALA A 54 -6.10 -11.34 -11.51
CA ALA A 54 -6.92 -11.13 -10.32
C ALA A 54 -6.51 -12.10 -9.20
N LEU A 55 -6.46 -11.57 -7.97
CA LEU A 55 -6.19 -12.41 -6.82
C LEU A 55 -7.39 -13.32 -6.55
N PRO A 56 -7.17 -14.55 -6.07
CA PRO A 56 -8.29 -15.38 -5.70
C PRO A 56 -9.09 -14.73 -4.54
N PRO A 57 -10.43 -14.89 -4.56
CA PRO A 57 -11.39 -14.12 -3.76
C PRO A 57 -11.12 -14.17 -2.25
N VAL A 58 -11.64 -13.19 -1.52
CA VAL A 58 -11.46 -13.08 -0.06
C VAL A 58 -12.33 -14.07 0.72
N GLU A 59 -13.44 -14.50 0.10
CA GLU A 59 -14.42 -15.43 0.65
C GLU A 59 -13.78 -16.78 1.04
N GLY A 60 -14.18 -17.30 2.20
CA GLY A 60 -13.67 -18.57 2.73
C GLY A 60 -12.26 -18.52 3.31
N ARG A 61 -11.56 -17.38 3.24
CA ARG A 61 -10.22 -17.23 3.84
C ARG A 61 -10.30 -16.94 5.33
N ALA A 62 -9.40 -17.55 6.10
CA ALA A 62 -9.24 -17.29 7.52
C ALA A 62 -8.65 -15.89 7.76
N GLU A 63 -9.10 -15.25 8.84
CA GLU A 63 -8.49 -14.04 9.35
C GLU A 63 -7.14 -14.35 10.01
N ALA A 64 -6.15 -13.49 9.77
CA ALA A 64 -4.84 -13.61 10.40
C ALA A 64 -4.93 -13.33 11.91
N THR A 65 -4.16 -14.10 12.68
CA THR A 65 -4.01 -13.91 14.12
C THR A 65 -2.62 -13.36 14.44
N TRP A 66 -2.55 -12.48 15.43
CA TRP A 66 -1.29 -11.83 15.83
C TRP A 66 -0.69 -12.46 17.08
N PRO A 67 0.65 -12.42 17.25
CA PRO A 67 1.29 -12.70 18.53
C PRO A 67 0.66 -11.88 19.64
N ALA A 68 0.68 -12.42 20.87
CA ALA A 68 0.04 -11.77 22.00
C ALA A 68 0.57 -10.34 22.17
N ASP A 69 1.89 -10.14 22.22
CA ASP A 69 2.56 -8.86 22.42
C ASP A 69 2.22 -7.77 21.38
N TRP A 70 1.54 -8.09 20.28
CA TRP A 70 1.10 -7.16 19.24
C TRP A 70 -0.34 -6.66 19.49
N HIS A 71 -0.62 -6.20 20.72
CA HIS A 71 -1.97 -5.96 21.22
C HIS A 71 -2.69 -4.72 20.63
N SER A 72 -1.99 -3.78 19.99
CA SER A 72 -2.56 -2.49 19.59
C SER A 72 -1.96 -1.93 18.31
N GLY A 73 -2.65 -0.97 17.70
CA GLY A 73 -2.15 -0.20 16.58
C GLY A 73 -2.63 -0.72 15.22
N TYR A 74 -1.85 -0.42 14.18
CA TYR A 74 -2.23 -0.59 12.79
C TYR A 74 -2.74 -2.00 12.45
N LEU A 75 -2.05 -3.05 12.89
CA LEU A 75 -2.44 -4.44 12.57
C LEU A 75 -3.83 -4.83 13.09
N LYS A 76 -4.26 -4.29 14.24
CA LYS A 76 -5.59 -4.49 14.84
C LYS A 76 -6.65 -3.55 14.24
N ALA A 77 -6.23 -2.38 13.73
CA ALA A 77 -7.10 -1.45 13.02
C ALA A 77 -7.51 -1.96 11.62
N MET A 78 -6.92 -3.08 11.20
CA MET A 78 -7.10 -3.72 9.91
C MET A 78 -7.54 -5.18 10.10
N GLU A 79 -8.29 -5.70 9.15
CA GLU A 79 -8.53 -7.13 8.96
C GLU A 79 -7.60 -7.62 7.86
N TRP A 80 -6.97 -8.77 8.07
CA TRP A 80 -6.00 -9.34 7.13
C TRP A 80 -6.35 -10.78 6.82
N ARG A 81 -6.27 -11.16 5.54
CA ARG A 81 -6.50 -12.54 5.10
C ARG A 81 -5.44 -12.95 4.08
N ALA A 82 -4.73 -14.04 4.37
CA ALA A 82 -3.65 -14.51 3.51
C ALA A 82 -4.17 -15.15 2.21
N VAL A 83 -3.48 -14.87 1.12
CA VAL A 83 -3.66 -15.53 -0.19
C VAL A 83 -2.52 -16.50 -0.46
N LYS A 84 -1.29 -16.05 -0.27
CA LYS A 84 -0.05 -16.83 -0.44
C LYS A 84 0.99 -16.27 0.54
N GLY A 85 1.71 -17.14 1.25
CA GLY A 85 2.55 -16.72 2.38
C GLY A 85 1.72 -16.06 3.50
N ALA A 86 2.37 -15.38 4.44
CA ALA A 86 1.69 -14.62 5.49
C ALA A 86 2.60 -13.52 6.07
N ILE A 87 2.02 -12.52 6.74
CA ILE A 87 2.77 -11.41 7.36
C ILE A 87 3.79 -11.89 8.41
N LEU A 88 3.50 -13.01 9.07
CA LEU A 88 4.39 -13.61 10.07
C LEU A 88 5.39 -14.60 9.48
N GLU A 89 5.33 -14.86 8.17
CA GLU A 89 6.24 -15.76 7.46
C GLU A 89 7.27 -14.94 6.67
N PRO A 90 8.57 -15.25 6.78
CA PRO A 90 9.57 -14.62 5.93
C PRO A 90 9.33 -14.97 4.46
N GLY A 91 9.18 -13.99 3.57
CA GLY A 91 8.91 -14.30 2.17
C GLY A 91 8.15 -13.23 1.41
N ALA A 92 8.06 -13.41 0.10
CA ALA A 92 7.02 -12.74 -0.68
C ALA A 92 5.65 -13.24 -0.22
N ALA A 93 4.69 -12.32 -0.09
CA ALA A 93 3.36 -12.65 0.40
C ALA A 93 2.29 -11.83 -0.31
N THR A 94 1.13 -12.46 -0.44
CA THR A 94 -0.07 -11.89 -1.02
C THR A 94 -1.17 -11.93 0.03
N VAL A 95 -1.76 -10.78 0.35
CA VAL A 95 -2.80 -10.65 1.38
C VAL A 95 -3.95 -9.78 0.91
N TRP A 96 -5.13 -10.01 1.45
CA TRP A 96 -6.24 -9.08 1.46
C TRP A 96 -6.24 -8.30 2.77
N ALA A 97 -6.48 -6.99 2.70
CA ALA A 97 -6.57 -6.11 3.85
C ALA A 97 -7.82 -5.22 3.79
N ARG A 98 -8.47 -5.00 4.93
CA ARG A 98 -9.63 -4.10 5.06
C ARG A 98 -9.55 -3.29 6.34
N GLN A 99 -9.77 -1.98 6.26
CA GLN A 99 -9.86 -1.13 7.46
C GLN A 99 -11.05 -1.53 8.34
N ARG A 100 -10.83 -1.63 9.65
CA ARG A 100 -11.90 -1.85 10.65
C ARG A 100 -12.43 -0.55 11.24
N VAL A 101 -11.63 0.50 11.17
CA VAL A 101 -11.90 1.83 11.74
C VAL A 101 -11.70 2.90 10.67
N ALA A 102 -12.35 4.04 10.84
CA ALA A 102 -12.14 5.20 9.98
C ALA A 102 -10.69 5.70 10.11
N LEU A 103 -10.11 6.18 9.02
CA LEU A 103 -8.77 6.79 9.02
C LEU A 103 -8.75 8.09 9.84
N VAL A 104 -9.80 8.90 9.68
CA VAL A 104 -10.05 10.12 10.45
C VAL A 104 -11.40 9.97 11.13
N GLU A 105 -11.47 10.30 12.41
CA GLU A 105 -12.71 10.22 13.18
C GLU A 105 -13.81 11.09 12.55
N GLY A 106 -15.01 10.51 12.40
CA GLY A 106 -16.15 11.20 11.78
C GLY A 106 -16.14 11.23 10.25
N GLU A 107 -15.06 10.78 9.59
CA GLU A 107 -14.95 10.75 8.13
C GLU A 107 -15.19 9.34 7.57
N ARG A 108 -15.73 9.28 6.35
CA ARG A 108 -15.75 8.05 5.55
C ARG A 108 -14.54 8.08 4.61
N PRO A 109 -13.61 7.11 4.70
CA PRO A 109 -12.43 7.14 3.85
C PRO A 109 -12.81 6.90 2.39
N SER A 110 -12.25 7.73 1.50
CA SER A 110 -12.33 7.57 0.04
C SER A 110 -11.63 6.29 -0.41
N ALA A 111 -11.89 5.88 -1.65
CA ALA A 111 -11.25 4.70 -2.26
C ALA A 111 -9.71 4.82 -2.24
N LEU A 112 -9.17 5.99 -2.58
CA LEU A 112 -7.73 6.24 -2.54
C LEU A 112 -7.18 6.26 -1.11
N GLN A 113 -7.91 6.83 -0.14
CA GLN A 113 -7.47 6.77 1.26
C GLN A 113 -7.37 5.32 1.75
N ARG A 114 -8.35 4.47 1.42
CA ARG A 114 -8.31 3.02 1.73
C ARG A 114 -7.11 2.34 1.11
N LEU A 115 -6.84 2.61 -0.17
CA LEU A 115 -5.67 2.08 -0.88
C LEU A 115 -4.37 2.45 -0.16
N PHE A 116 -4.16 3.73 0.14
CA PHE A 116 -2.93 4.19 0.79
C PHE A 116 -2.78 3.70 2.23
N THR A 117 -3.87 3.39 2.93
CA THR A 117 -3.78 2.73 4.25
C THR A 117 -3.17 1.33 4.16
N VAL A 118 -3.19 0.68 3.00
CA VAL A 118 -2.67 -0.67 2.78
C VAL A 118 -1.33 -0.64 2.03
N ALA A 119 -1.17 0.26 1.06
CA ALA A 119 -0.02 0.31 0.16
C ALA A 119 1.33 0.42 0.90
N ASP A 120 1.38 1.09 2.05
CA ASP A 120 2.61 1.22 2.82
C ASP A 120 3.06 -0.08 3.50
N SER A 121 2.19 -1.10 3.54
CA SER A 121 2.48 -2.39 4.13
C SER A 121 3.29 -3.32 3.24
N GLY A 122 3.71 -2.92 2.03
CA GLY A 122 4.40 -3.80 1.07
C GLY A 122 5.64 -4.47 1.67
N SER A 123 6.52 -3.68 2.26
CA SER A 123 7.71 -4.13 2.97
C SER A 123 7.37 -4.93 4.24
N GLY A 124 6.32 -4.52 4.97
CA GLY A 124 5.80 -5.21 6.15
C GLY A 124 5.34 -6.64 5.86
N VAL A 125 4.48 -6.78 4.85
CA VAL A 125 3.84 -8.03 4.40
C VAL A 125 4.86 -8.98 3.79
N SER A 126 5.84 -8.46 3.05
CA SER A 126 6.83 -9.28 2.32
C SER A 126 8.19 -9.40 3.01
N ASN A 127 8.22 -9.15 4.31
CA ASN A 127 9.45 -9.06 5.09
C ASN A 127 10.26 -10.37 5.05
N GLN A 128 11.59 -10.23 5.11
CA GLN A 128 12.56 -11.33 5.04
C GLN A 128 13.34 -11.52 6.35
N LEU A 129 13.15 -10.64 7.33
CA LEU A 129 14.05 -10.52 8.49
C LEU A 129 13.34 -10.68 9.83
N ASP A 130 14.02 -11.26 10.82
CA ASP A 130 13.54 -11.26 12.19
C ASP A 130 13.49 -9.82 12.75
N TRP A 131 12.28 -9.33 13.01
CA TRP A 131 12.00 -7.97 13.51
C TRP A 131 12.67 -7.64 14.85
N HIS A 132 12.99 -8.66 15.65
CA HIS A 132 13.69 -8.49 16.92
C HIS A 132 15.19 -8.25 16.74
N ARG A 133 15.74 -8.61 15.57
CA ARG A 133 17.18 -8.51 15.27
C ARG A 133 17.49 -7.40 14.27
N TRP A 134 16.52 -7.00 13.46
CA TRP A 134 16.71 -6.06 12.35
C TRP A 134 15.75 -4.88 12.41
N LEU A 135 16.25 -3.74 11.97
CA LEU A 135 15.49 -2.59 11.53
C LEU A 135 15.28 -2.70 10.02
N PHE A 136 14.05 -2.50 9.61
CA PHE A 136 13.61 -2.59 8.24
C PHE A 136 12.58 -1.48 8.01
N ILE A 137 13.05 -0.36 7.46
CA ILE A 137 12.32 0.92 7.47
C ILE A 137 12.20 1.42 6.04
N ASN A 138 10.97 1.64 5.56
CA ASN A 138 10.74 2.34 4.30
C ASN A 138 11.07 3.83 4.45
N SER A 139 11.92 4.35 3.55
CA SER A 139 12.26 5.77 3.50
C SER A 139 11.28 6.56 2.63
N GLU A 140 10.63 5.90 1.68
CA GLU A 140 9.61 6.47 0.81
C GLU A 140 8.62 5.38 0.36
N LEU A 141 7.53 5.83 -0.23
CA LEU A 141 6.56 5.02 -0.95
C LEU A 141 6.13 5.81 -2.18
N THR A 142 6.23 5.20 -3.35
CA THR A 142 5.66 5.71 -4.60
C THR A 142 4.61 4.74 -5.11
N VAL A 143 3.40 5.25 -5.41
CA VAL A 143 2.28 4.46 -5.93
C VAL A 143 1.81 5.02 -7.27
N HIS A 144 1.73 4.16 -8.28
CA HIS A 144 1.19 4.48 -9.60
C HIS A 144 -0.18 3.86 -9.76
N ILE A 145 -1.22 4.70 -9.80
CA ILE A 145 -2.63 4.28 -9.78
C ILE A 145 -3.19 4.31 -11.20
N GLN A 146 -3.77 3.19 -11.63
CA GLN A 146 -4.39 3.05 -12.94
C GLN A 146 -5.88 3.43 -12.91
N ARG A 147 -6.55 3.11 -11.80
CA ARG A 147 -7.95 3.44 -11.52
C ARG A 147 -8.20 3.45 -10.01
N GLU A 148 -9.29 4.06 -9.57
CA GLU A 148 -9.70 3.93 -8.17
C GLU A 148 -10.12 2.49 -7.86
N PRO A 149 -9.78 1.97 -6.66
CA PRO A 149 -10.24 0.65 -6.23
C PRO A 149 -11.72 0.68 -5.87
N LEU A 150 -12.36 -0.48 -6.05
CA LEU A 150 -13.74 -0.72 -5.69
C LEU A 150 -13.84 -1.47 -4.36
N GLY A 151 -14.82 -1.09 -3.55
CA GLY A 151 -15.10 -1.74 -2.26
C GLY A 151 -14.07 -1.39 -1.17
N GLU A 152 -14.02 -2.24 -0.15
CA GLU A 152 -13.22 -1.99 1.06
C GLU A 152 -11.98 -2.87 1.19
N TRP A 153 -11.92 -3.94 0.39
CA TRP A 153 -10.82 -4.90 0.40
C TRP A 153 -9.77 -4.48 -0.61
N ILE A 154 -8.54 -4.31 -0.12
CA ILE A 154 -7.36 -4.06 -0.95
C ILE A 154 -6.47 -5.29 -0.87
N GLY A 155 -6.17 -5.85 -2.03
CA GLY A 155 -5.20 -6.92 -2.19
C GLY A 155 -3.80 -6.32 -2.33
N LEU A 156 -2.83 -6.92 -1.67
CA LEU A 156 -1.43 -6.53 -1.72
C LEU A 156 -0.59 -7.77 -2.00
N ASP A 157 -0.03 -7.85 -3.21
CA ASP A 157 0.95 -8.85 -3.59
C ASP A 157 2.34 -8.21 -3.56
N ALA A 158 3.17 -8.60 -2.59
CA ALA A 158 4.41 -7.89 -2.29
C ALA A 158 5.63 -8.82 -2.24
N VAL A 159 6.76 -8.27 -2.68
CA VAL A 159 8.08 -8.90 -2.61
C VAL A 159 9.11 -7.89 -2.12
N THR A 160 9.96 -8.34 -1.20
CA THR A 160 11.13 -7.58 -0.72
C THR A 160 12.41 -8.24 -1.23
N VAL A 161 13.34 -7.43 -1.73
CA VAL A 161 14.70 -7.84 -2.08
C VAL A 161 15.70 -7.02 -1.27
N LEU A 162 16.62 -7.70 -0.60
CA LEU A 162 17.66 -7.09 0.23
C LEU A 162 18.98 -7.03 -0.54
N GLY A 163 19.61 -5.86 -0.50
CA GLY A 163 20.96 -5.64 -1.03
C GLY A 163 22.05 -5.90 0.02
N PRO A 164 23.32 -6.02 -0.41
CA PRO A 164 24.43 -6.44 0.45
C PRO A 164 24.95 -5.34 1.40
N ARG A 165 24.39 -4.12 1.37
CA ARG A 165 24.91 -2.94 2.09
C ARG A 165 23.86 -2.21 2.91
N GLY A 166 22.92 -2.94 3.50
CA GLY A 166 21.90 -2.35 4.38
C GLY A 166 20.84 -1.53 3.64
N THR A 167 20.62 -1.84 2.37
CA THR A 167 19.58 -1.24 1.52
C THR A 167 18.70 -2.35 0.97
N GLY A 168 17.42 -2.07 0.74
CA GLY A 168 16.52 -3.00 0.06
C GLY A 168 15.46 -2.28 -0.75
N THR A 169 14.68 -3.06 -1.49
CA THR A 169 13.51 -2.58 -2.23
C THR A 169 12.33 -3.49 -1.96
N ALA A 170 11.16 -2.92 -1.69
CA ALA A 170 9.90 -3.64 -1.75
C ALA A 170 9.11 -3.17 -2.97
N GLN A 171 8.52 -4.12 -3.68
CA GLN A 171 7.60 -3.86 -4.78
C GLN A 171 6.27 -4.52 -4.47
N SER A 172 5.18 -3.86 -4.84
CA SER A 172 3.84 -4.39 -4.62
C SER A 172 2.93 -4.18 -5.82
N THR A 173 2.10 -5.17 -6.10
CA THR A 173 0.91 -5.02 -6.93
C THR A 173 -0.31 -4.88 -6.03
N LEU A 174 -1.09 -3.83 -6.26
CA LEU A 174 -2.29 -3.53 -5.49
C LEU A 174 -3.51 -3.94 -6.30
N HIS A 175 -4.47 -4.59 -5.63
CA HIS A 175 -5.68 -5.12 -6.23
C HIS A 175 -6.92 -4.65 -5.49
N ASP A 176 -8.05 -4.61 -6.20
CA ASP A 176 -9.37 -4.80 -5.63
C ASP A 176 -9.95 -6.13 -6.15
N ALA A 177 -11.23 -6.40 -5.86
CA ALA A 177 -11.90 -7.63 -6.28
C ALA A 177 -11.99 -7.81 -7.81
N SER A 178 -11.89 -6.74 -8.62
CA SER A 178 -11.93 -6.83 -10.08
C SER A 178 -10.54 -6.92 -10.72
N GLY A 179 -9.47 -6.82 -9.94
CA GLY A 179 -8.10 -7.05 -10.41
C GLY A 179 -7.13 -5.97 -9.96
N GLN A 180 -6.03 -5.83 -10.70
CA GLN A 180 -5.01 -4.82 -10.41
C GLN A 180 -5.58 -3.39 -10.51
N VAL A 181 -5.18 -2.53 -9.57
CA VAL A 181 -5.55 -1.10 -9.51
C VAL A 181 -4.35 -0.17 -9.51
N ALA A 182 -3.21 -0.64 -8.98
CA ALA A 182 -2.00 0.16 -8.84
C ALA A 182 -0.75 -0.72 -8.69
N THR A 183 0.42 -0.08 -8.81
CA THR A 183 1.70 -0.64 -8.37
C THR A 183 2.35 0.28 -7.34
N GLY A 184 3.12 -0.31 -6.43
CA GLY A 184 3.84 0.39 -5.37
C GLY A 184 5.32 0.00 -5.34
N ALA A 185 6.16 0.93 -4.93
CA ALA A 185 7.58 0.70 -4.68
C ALA A 185 8.02 1.44 -3.41
N GLN A 186 8.91 0.82 -2.64
CA GLN A 186 9.51 1.38 -1.43
C GLN A 186 11.02 1.14 -1.44
N ALA A 187 11.81 2.18 -1.19
CA ALA A 187 13.20 2.07 -0.80
C ALA A 187 13.33 1.80 0.71
N LEU A 188 14.27 0.92 1.08
CA LEU A 188 14.37 0.41 2.45
C LEU A 188 15.76 0.63 3.03
N LEU A 189 15.80 1.14 4.26
CA LEU A 189 16.95 1.08 5.13
C LEU A 189 16.90 -0.21 5.94
N VAL A 190 18.01 -0.97 5.90
CA VAL A 190 18.14 -2.27 6.55
C VAL A 190 19.34 -2.25 7.47
N ARG A 191 19.14 -2.46 8.77
CA ARG A 191 20.24 -2.42 9.75
C ARG A 191 20.01 -3.45 10.85
N ARG A 192 21.08 -3.95 11.45
CA ARG A 192 20.97 -4.68 12.71
C ARG A 192 20.53 -3.72 13.81
N ARG A 193 19.68 -4.18 14.72
CA ARG A 193 19.32 -3.45 15.95
C ARG A 193 20.51 -3.35 16.91
#